data_AF-G7MA15-F1
#
_entry.id   AF-G7MA15-F1
#
_cell.length_a   1.000
_cell.length_b   1.000
_cell.length_c   1.000
_cell.angle_alpha   90.00
_cell.angle_beta   90.00
_cell.angle_gamma   90.00
#
_symmetry.space_group_name_H-M   'P 1'
#
loop_
_entity.id
_entity.type
_entity.pdbx_description
1 polymer ?
#
loop_
_entity_poly.entity_id
_entity_poly.type
_entity_poly.pdbx_seq_one_letter_code
_entity_poly.pdbx_strand_id
1 'polypeptide(L)'
;MKRAINYFKLDLRMIKKKSITLLIALIIFLGIPLISFSKSFHIELMLCLIGSILFIEEIPFFIQDNEMNSEYIYNMFPAKISEMVLGRFLFLISIILIICAISVFGIIYVYFGGIENKETIMIFGIIAIILLIMEFIEYAILYRLPKKGIQVFNIVLMILGISAPGLIVKLVELSSDGNKEIIQAAIINNGAFILVVGIVVLGIVAISSYKISCKICEGKDF
;
A
#
# COMPACT_ATOMS: atom_id res chain seq x y z
N MET A 1 -20.86 -3.63 -13.50
CA MET A 1 -20.36 -4.51 -12.40
C MET A 1 -19.79 -5.84 -12.89
N LYS A 2 -20.53 -6.67 -13.66
CA LYS A 2 -20.01 -7.94 -14.23
C LYS A 2 -18.70 -7.75 -15.01
N ARG A 3 -18.56 -6.64 -15.73
CA ARG A 3 -17.34 -6.26 -16.47
C ARG A 3 -16.19 -5.83 -15.55
N ALA A 4 -16.45 -5.02 -14.52
CA ALA A 4 -15.45 -4.69 -13.50
C ALA A 4 -14.88 -5.94 -12.83
N ILE A 5 -15.71 -6.93 -12.54
CA ILE A 5 -15.27 -8.24 -12.00
C ILE A 5 -14.37 -8.99 -13.00
N ASN A 6 -14.62 -8.86 -14.30
CA ASN A 6 -13.76 -9.48 -15.31
C ASN A 6 -12.38 -8.82 -15.37
N TYR A 7 -12.31 -7.49 -15.26
CA TYR A 7 -11.05 -6.77 -15.16
C TYR A 7 -10.27 -7.16 -13.89
N PHE A 8 -10.95 -7.20 -12.74
CA PHE A 8 -10.37 -7.72 -11.49
C PHE A 8 -9.79 -9.14 -11.65
N LYS A 9 -10.54 -10.07 -12.25
CA LYS A 9 -10.06 -11.44 -12.51
C LYS A 9 -8.87 -11.48 -13.45
N LEU A 10 -8.84 -10.59 -14.43
CA LEU A 10 -7.75 -10.48 -15.38
C LEU A 10 -6.48 -9.97 -14.69
N ASP A 11 -6.59 -8.98 -13.79
CA ASP A 11 -5.47 -8.47 -12.99
C ASP A 11 -4.90 -9.54 -12.04
N LEU A 12 -5.77 -10.34 -11.41
CA LEU A 12 -5.34 -11.51 -10.64
C LEU A 12 -4.57 -12.53 -11.48
N ARG A 13 -4.99 -12.78 -12.73
CA ARG A 13 -4.27 -13.68 -13.65
C ARG A 13 -2.92 -13.09 -14.06
N MET A 14 -2.84 -11.77 -14.20
CA MET A 14 -1.63 -11.05 -14.54
C MET A 14 -0.55 -11.17 -13.46
N ILE A 15 -0.93 -11.03 -12.18
CA ILE A 15 -0.02 -11.34 -11.05
C ILE A 15 0.57 -12.74 -11.19
N LYS A 16 -0.27 -13.76 -11.45
CA LYS A 16 0.18 -15.16 -11.50
C LYS A 16 1.28 -15.38 -12.54
N LYS A 17 1.26 -14.62 -13.64
CA LYS A 17 2.29 -14.69 -14.70
C LYS A 17 3.61 -14.00 -14.33
N LYS A 18 3.60 -13.05 -13.39
CA LYS A 18 4.78 -12.30 -12.90
C LYS A 18 5.23 -12.73 -11.50
N SER A 19 4.96 -13.98 -11.13
CA SER A 19 5.29 -14.55 -9.82
C SER A 19 6.76 -14.37 -9.42
N ILE A 20 7.70 -14.41 -10.36
CA ILE A 20 9.14 -14.19 -10.11
C ILE A 20 9.43 -12.75 -9.68
N THR A 21 8.84 -11.75 -10.33
CA THR A 21 9.01 -10.34 -9.96
C THR A 21 8.42 -10.06 -8.58
N LEU A 22 7.25 -10.65 -8.31
CA LEU A 22 6.60 -10.57 -7.00
C LEU A 22 7.43 -11.26 -5.90
N LEU A 23 8.04 -12.40 -6.21
CA LEU A 23 8.96 -13.10 -5.31
C LEU A 23 10.19 -12.26 -4.99
N ILE A 24 10.81 -11.61 -5.98
CA ILE A 24 11.97 -10.74 -5.78
C ILE A 24 11.61 -9.52 -4.93
N ALA A 25 10.47 -8.88 -5.20
CA ALA A 25 9.98 -7.77 -4.39
C ALA A 25 9.75 -8.20 -2.94
N LEU A 26 9.08 -9.33 -2.71
CA LEU A 26 8.90 -9.89 -1.37
C LEU A 26 10.21 -10.21 -0.67
N ILE A 27 11.21 -10.78 -1.37
CA ILE A 27 12.53 -11.06 -0.79
C ILE A 27 13.23 -9.77 -0.36
N ILE A 28 13.17 -8.71 -1.16
CA ILE A 28 13.78 -7.41 -0.84
C ILE A 28 13.08 -6.80 0.39
N PHE A 29 11.75 -6.73 0.39
CA PHE A 29 10.98 -6.13 1.48
C PHE A 29 11.08 -6.92 2.80
N LEU A 30 11.11 -8.26 2.73
CA LEU A 30 11.27 -9.10 3.91
C LEU A 30 12.73 -9.17 4.39
N GLY A 31 13.70 -8.94 3.51
CA GLY A 31 15.13 -8.96 3.82
C GLY A 31 15.63 -7.73 4.58
N ILE A 32 15.01 -6.57 4.39
CA ILE A 32 15.46 -5.30 4.98
C ILE A 32 15.31 -5.26 6.52
N PRO A 33 14.17 -5.67 7.08
CA PRO A 33 14.04 -5.84 8.53
C PRO A 33 15.13 -6.76 9.08
N LEU A 34 15.50 -7.84 8.38
CA LEU A 34 16.47 -8.83 8.87
C LEU A 34 17.89 -8.26 9.00
N ILE A 35 18.20 -7.21 8.23
CA ILE A 35 19.49 -6.52 8.25
C ILE A 35 19.49 -5.36 9.26
N SER A 36 18.31 -4.88 9.67
CA SER A 36 18.14 -3.72 10.56
C SER A 36 18.60 -4.00 12.00
N PHE A 37 18.61 -5.26 12.44
CA PHE A 37 18.94 -5.68 13.83
C PHE A 37 18.21 -4.86 14.92
N SER A 38 17.06 -4.29 14.59
CA SER A 38 16.31 -3.44 15.51
C SER A 38 15.62 -4.29 16.58
N LYS A 39 15.46 -3.74 17.78
CA LYS A 39 14.67 -4.38 18.84
C LYS A 39 13.20 -4.53 18.43
N SER A 40 12.74 -3.67 17.52
CA SER A 40 11.37 -3.62 17.00
C SER A 40 11.23 -4.29 15.64
N PHE A 41 12.07 -5.30 15.34
CA PHE A 41 12.14 -5.99 14.05
C PHE A 41 10.78 -6.47 13.54
N HIS A 42 9.92 -6.97 14.43
CA HIS A 42 8.61 -7.48 14.06
C HIS A 42 7.69 -6.38 13.49
N ILE A 43 7.79 -5.17 14.03
CA ILE A 43 7.00 -4.02 13.58
C ILE A 43 7.52 -3.49 12.25
N GLU A 44 8.84 -3.42 12.10
CA GLU A 44 9.48 -3.08 10.82
C GLU A 44 9.06 -4.06 9.71
N LEU A 45 9.05 -5.36 10.00
CA LEU A 45 8.59 -6.39 9.08
C LEU A 45 7.14 -6.19 8.64
N MET A 46 6.24 -5.87 9.58
CA MET A 46 4.82 -5.65 9.27
C MET A 46 4.61 -4.36 8.45
N LEU A 47 5.39 -3.31 8.70
CA LEU A 47 5.33 -2.08 7.90
C LEU A 47 5.92 -2.28 6.50
N CYS A 48 6.99 -3.05 6.37
CA CYS A 48 7.53 -3.44 5.06
C CYS A 48 6.54 -4.31 4.27
N LEU A 49 5.79 -5.19 4.94
CA LEU A 49 4.71 -5.93 4.30
C LEU A 49 3.62 -5.00 3.75
N ILE A 50 3.21 -3.97 4.50
CA ILE A 50 2.27 -2.96 4.02
C ILE A 50 2.86 -2.18 2.84
N GLY A 51 4.10 -1.71 2.95
CA GLY A 51 4.78 -0.99 1.85
C GLY A 51 5.05 -1.85 0.62
N SER A 52 4.91 -3.17 0.70
CA SER A 52 4.99 -4.04 -0.49
C SER A 52 3.77 -3.93 -1.40
N ILE A 53 2.64 -3.36 -0.92
CA ILE A 53 1.41 -3.16 -1.70
C ILE A 53 1.71 -2.30 -2.93
N LEU A 54 2.50 -1.24 -2.78
CA LEU A 54 2.99 -0.36 -3.87
C LEU A 54 3.42 -1.20 -5.11
N PHE A 55 4.17 -2.28 -4.90
CA PHE A 55 4.71 -3.11 -5.99
C PHE A 55 3.66 -4.00 -6.64
N ILE A 56 2.79 -4.57 -5.81
CA ILE A 56 1.81 -5.55 -6.27
C ILE A 56 0.73 -4.84 -7.08
N GLU A 57 0.34 -3.64 -6.66
CA GLU A 57 -0.65 -2.81 -7.34
C GLU A 57 -0.20 -2.34 -8.73
N GLU A 58 1.09 -2.11 -8.94
CA GLU A 58 1.61 -1.64 -10.23
C GLU A 58 1.61 -2.70 -11.33
N ILE A 59 1.58 -4.00 -10.96
CA ILE A 59 1.72 -5.11 -11.91
C ILE A 59 0.73 -5.02 -13.09
N PRO A 60 -0.58 -4.79 -12.87
CA PRO A 60 -1.54 -4.58 -13.96
C PRO A 60 -1.24 -3.37 -14.85
N PHE A 61 -0.61 -2.32 -14.35
CA PHE A 61 -0.24 -1.13 -15.12
C PHE A 61 0.95 -1.40 -16.03
N PHE A 62 1.96 -2.13 -15.56
CA PHE A 62 3.11 -2.50 -16.41
C PHE A 62 2.78 -3.52 -17.50
N ILE A 63 1.85 -4.45 -17.23
CA ILE A 63 1.49 -5.50 -18.20
C ILE A 63 0.59 -4.97 -19.30
N GLN A 64 -0.28 -3.99 -18.99
CA GLN A 64 -1.11 -3.30 -19.99
C GLN A 64 -0.28 -2.56 -21.05
N ASP A 65 1.03 -2.46 -20.86
CA ASP A 65 1.90 -1.65 -21.68
C ASP A 65 3.02 -2.43 -22.40
N ASN A 66 3.19 -3.71 -22.08
CA ASN A 66 4.26 -4.57 -22.61
C ASN A 66 3.74 -5.65 -23.57
N GLU A 67 2.44 -5.92 -23.57
CA GLU A 67 1.80 -6.77 -24.57
C GLU A 67 1.04 -5.89 -25.57
N MET A 68 1.42 -5.96 -26.86
CA MET A 68 0.60 -5.52 -28.01
C MET A 68 -0.84 -6.08 -27.94
N ASN A 69 -1.06 -7.13 -27.14
CA ASN A 69 -2.34 -7.76 -26.88
C ASN A 69 -3.14 -7.16 -25.72
N SER A 70 -2.55 -6.40 -24.80
CA SER A 70 -3.24 -6.00 -23.58
C SER A 70 -4.26 -4.88 -23.82
N GLU A 71 -3.93 -3.90 -24.66
CA GLU A 71 -4.89 -2.93 -25.20
C GLU A 71 -6.01 -3.66 -25.97
N TYR A 72 -5.67 -4.68 -26.76
CA TYR A 72 -6.63 -5.54 -27.47
C TYR A 72 -7.53 -6.36 -26.53
N ILE A 73 -6.99 -6.91 -25.44
CA ILE A 73 -7.71 -7.72 -24.44
C ILE A 73 -8.62 -6.84 -23.58
N TYR A 74 -8.16 -5.64 -23.22
CA TYR A 74 -8.96 -4.67 -22.46
C TYR A 74 -10.05 -4.03 -23.32
N ASN A 75 -9.76 -3.76 -24.60
CA ASN A 75 -10.71 -3.23 -25.60
C ASN A 75 -11.68 -4.30 -26.15
N MET A 76 -11.38 -5.59 -26.00
CA MET A 76 -12.34 -6.69 -26.26
C MET A 76 -13.53 -6.67 -25.31
N PHE A 77 -13.43 -6.00 -24.15
CA PHE A 77 -14.57 -5.71 -23.30
C PHE A 77 -15.12 -4.33 -23.71
N PRO A 78 -16.30 -4.24 -24.36
CA PRO A 78 -16.91 -2.95 -24.66
C PRO A 78 -17.42 -2.36 -23.35
N ALA A 79 -16.58 -1.62 -22.62
CA ALA A 79 -16.85 -1.23 -21.25
C ALA A 79 -16.60 0.27 -21.03
N LYS A 80 -17.40 0.85 -20.13
CA LYS A 80 -17.17 2.22 -19.65
C LYS A 80 -15.83 2.24 -18.90
N ILE A 81 -15.03 3.28 -19.08
CA ILE A 81 -13.73 3.50 -18.40
C ILE A 81 -13.86 3.28 -16.88
N SER A 82 -14.94 3.80 -16.30
CA SER A 82 -15.28 3.59 -14.89
C SER A 82 -15.35 2.12 -14.43
N GLU A 83 -15.70 1.17 -15.31
CA GLU A 83 -15.72 -0.26 -15.00
C GLU A 83 -14.31 -0.88 -15.00
N MET A 84 -13.41 -0.41 -15.87
CA MET A 84 -12.00 -0.80 -15.87
C MET A 84 -11.29 -0.31 -14.61
N VAL A 85 -11.45 0.99 -14.30
CA VAL A 85 -10.90 1.58 -13.08
C VAL A 85 -11.46 0.87 -11.84
N LEU A 86 -12.76 0.57 -11.80
CA LEU A 86 -13.35 -0.15 -10.67
C LEU A 86 -12.77 -1.56 -10.52
N GLY A 87 -12.51 -2.28 -11.61
CA GLY A 87 -11.90 -3.60 -11.57
C GLY A 87 -10.50 -3.59 -10.94
N ARG A 88 -9.66 -2.62 -11.34
CA ARG A 88 -8.32 -2.40 -10.78
C ARG A 88 -8.36 -1.94 -9.33
N PHE A 89 -9.32 -1.09 -8.99
CA PHE A 89 -9.51 -0.64 -7.62
C PHE A 89 -9.96 -1.79 -6.69
N LEU A 90 -10.82 -2.68 -7.16
CA LEU A 90 -11.19 -3.90 -6.43
C LEU A 90 -9.99 -4.83 -6.24
N PHE A 91 -9.07 -4.86 -7.21
CA PHE A 91 -7.82 -5.59 -7.09
C PHE A 91 -6.91 -5.01 -6.01
N LEU A 92 -6.69 -3.69 -6.00
CA LEU A 92 -5.97 -3.01 -4.91
C LEU A 92 -6.59 -3.33 -3.54
N ILE A 93 -7.90 -3.15 -3.38
CA ILE A 93 -8.60 -3.42 -2.12
C ILE A 93 -8.40 -4.88 -1.69
N SER A 94 -8.43 -5.83 -2.62
CA SER A 94 -8.23 -7.24 -2.28
C SER A 94 -6.83 -7.52 -1.73
N ILE A 95 -5.80 -6.88 -2.29
CA ILE A 95 -4.41 -7.01 -1.84
C ILE A 95 -4.25 -6.37 -0.46
N ILE A 96 -4.77 -5.14 -0.28
CA ILE A 96 -4.79 -4.43 1.01
C ILE A 96 -5.42 -5.32 2.08
N LEU A 97 -6.60 -5.90 1.82
CA LEU A 97 -7.29 -6.74 2.80
C LEU A 97 -6.47 -7.98 3.20
N ILE A 98 -5.81 -8.63 2.25
CA ILE A 98 -4.96 -9.79 2.53
C ILE A 98 -3.75 -9.38 3.39
N ILE A 99 -3.05 -8.31 3.01
CA ILE A 99 -1.86 -7.86 3.73
C ILE A 99 -2.23 -7.33 5.12
N CYS A 100 -3.30 -6.53 5.23
CA CYS A 100 -3.81 -6.09 6.54
C CYS A 100 -4.21 -7.27 7.42
N ALA A 101 -4.83 -8.32 6.88
CA ALA A 101 -5.16 -9.52 7.66
C ALA A 101 -3.89 -10.18 8.23
N ILE A 102 -2.86 -10.38 7.39
CA ILE A 102 -1.57 -10.92 7.80
C ILE A 102 -0.94 -10.04 8.90
N SER A 103 -0.92 -8.72 8.70
CA SER A 103 -0.38 -7.76 9.67
C SER A 103 -1.13 -7.80 11.00
N VAL A 104 -2.47 -7.88 10.99
CA VAL A 104 -3.29 -7.97 12.21
C VAL A 104 -2.98 -9.26 12.97
N PHE A 105 -2.88 -10.41 12.30
CA PHE A 105 -2.49 -11.66 12.96
C PHE A 105 -1.08 -11.56 13.55
N GLY A 106 -0.15 -10.91 12.84
CA GLY A 106 1.19 -10.62 13.33
C GLY A 106 1.17 -9.77 14.61
N ILE A 107 0.39 -8.69 14.64
CA ILE A 107 0.26 -7.83 15.82
C ILE A 107 -0.33 -8.59 17.00
N ILE A 108 -1.37 -9.39 16.78
CA ILE A 108 -1.98 -10.22 17.83
C ILE A 108 -0.92 -11.14 18.43
N TYR A 109 -0.14 -11.83 17.59
CA TYR A 109 0.94 -12.71 18.04
C TYR A 109 1.98 -11.97 18.89
N VAL A 110 2.46 -10.83 18.41
CA VAL A 110 3.53 -10.06 19.07
C VAL A 110 3.03 -9.40 20.37
N TYR A 111 1.78 -8.95 20.41
CA TYR A 111 1.17 -8.36 21.61
C TYR A 111 0.89 -9.39 22.71
N PHE A 112 0.16 -10.46 22.38
CA PHE A 112 -0.19 -11.48 23.36
C PHE A 112 1.00 -12.37 23.74
N GLY A 113 2.02 -12.44 22.89
CA GLY A 113 3.31 -13.06 23.20
C GLY A 113 4.19 -12.22 24.13
N GLY A 114 3.79 -10.99 24.48
CA GLY A 114 4.57 -10.08 25.33
C GLY A 114 5.87 -9.58 24.69
N ILE A 115 5.95 -9.61 23.35
CA ILE A 115 7.15 -9.25 22.59
C ILE A 115 7.21 -7.74 22.37
N GLU A 116 6.05 -7.10 22.12
CA GLU A 116 5.96 -5.64 21.96
C GLU A 116 4.91 -5.03 22.89
N ASN A 117 5.17 -3.79 23.30
CA ASN A 117 4.27 -3.04 24.14
C ASN A 117 3.10 -2.42 23.35
N LYS A 118 2.02 -2.13 24.07
CA LYS A 118 0.81 -1.48 23.52
C LYS A 118 1.13 -0.18 22.78
N GLU A 119 2.09 0.59 23.27
CA GLU A 119 2.52 1.86 22.67
C GLU A 119 3.12 1.66 21.28
N THR A 120 4.03 0.70 21.12
CA THR A 120 4.65 0.40 19.82
C THR A 120 3.62 -0.06 18.81
N ILE A 121 2.61 -0.82 19.24
CA ILE A 121 1.50 -1.27 18.39
C ILE A 121 0.60 -0.10 17.96
N MET A 122 0.36 0.88 18.85
CA MET A 122 -0.39 2.09 18.50
C MET A 122 0.36 2.93 17.47
N ILE A 123 1.67 3.12 17.64
CA ILE A 123 2.53 3.81 16.67
C ILE A 123 2.48 3.10 15.32
N PHE A 124 2.61 1.77 15.31
CA PHE A 124 2.45 0.97 14.10
C PHE A 124 1.12 1.24 13.40
N GLY A 125 0.00 1.21 14.12
CA GLY A 125 -1.33 1.41 13.53
C GLY A 125 -1.47 2.77 12.85
N ILE A 126 -0.89 3.83 13.44
CA ILE A 126 -0.88 5.17 12.86
C ILE A 126 -0.06 5.19 11.57
N ILE A 127 1.15 4.62 11.57
CA ILE A 127 2.01 4.57 10.38
C ILE A 127 1.36 3.72 9.28
N ALA A 128 0.74 2.60 9.63
CA ALA A 128 0.01 1.75 8.69
C ALA A 128 -1.12 2.50 7.98
N ILE A 129 -1.90 3.30 8.70
CA ILE A 129 -2.95 4.15 8.10
C ILE A 129 -2.33 5.17 7.13
N ILE A 130 -1.23 5.81 7.51
CA ILE A 130 -0.54 6.78 6.64
C ILE A 130 -0.05 6.11 5.35
N LEU A 131 0.55 4.92 5.46
CA LEU A 131 0.98 4.15 4.29
C LEU A 131 -0.20 3.81 3.39
N LEU A 132 -1.30 3.29 3.93
CA LEU A 132 -2.50 2.99 3.14
C LEU A 132 -3.12 4.23 2.47
N ILE A 133 -3.06 5.40 3.11
CA ILE A 133 -3.46 6.67 2.48
C ILE A 133 -2.57 6.97 1.27
N MET A 134 -1.26 6.78 1.40
CA MET A 134 -0.30 6.98 0.33
C MET A 134 -0.55 6.04 -0.85
N GLU A 135 -0.84 4.75 -0.59
CA GLU A 135 -1.22 3.76 -1.62
C GLU A 135 -2.42 4.25 -2.45
N PHE A 136 -3.49 4.73 -1.80
CA PHE A 136 -4.64 5.25 -2.53
C PHE A 136 -4.32 6.52 -3.33
N ILE A 137 -3.45 7.40 -2.82
CA ILE A 137 -3.02 8.58 -3.57
C ILE A 137 -2.22 8.16 -4.80
N GLU A 138 -1.29 7.21 -4.63
CA GLU A 138 -0.48 6.66 -5.71
C GLU A 138 -1.35 6.03 -6.80
N TYR A 139 -2.35 5.23 -6.44
CA TYR A 139 -3.26 4.64 -7.41
C TYR A 139 -3.81 5.67 -8.42
N ALA A 140 -4.22 6.85 -7.93
CA ALA A 140 -4.68 7.93 -8.79
C ALA A 140 -3.56 8.56 -9.65
N ILE A 141 -2.34 8.65 -9.10
CA ILE A 141 -1.16 9.15 -9.81
C ILE A 141 -0.73 8.20 -10.94
N LEU A 142 -0.84 6.88 -10.75
CA LEU A 142 -0.52 5.87 -11.76
C LEU A 142 -1.37 6.05 -13.03
N TYR A 143 -2.63 6.50 -12.91
CA TYR A 143 -3.44 6.86 -14.07
C TYR A 143 -3.01 8.18 -14.75
N ARG A 144 -2.31 9.08 -14.05
CA ARG A 144 -1.92 10.40 -14.57
C ARG A 144 -0.59 10.38 -15.31
N LEU A 145 0.41 9.67 -14.79
CA LEU A 145 1.79 9.77 -15.27
C LEU A 145 2.02 9.04 -16.62
N PRO A 146 2.91 9.55 -17.49
CA PRO A 146 3.41 8.82 -18.66
C PRO A 146 4.47 7.77 -18.26
N LYS A 147 4.68 6.71 -19.06
CA LYS A 147 5.56 5.54 -18.80
C LYS A 147 6.88 5.83 -18.07
N LYS A 148 7.68 6.78 -18.57
CA LYS A 148 8.98 7.13 -17.97
C LYS A 148 8.84 7.85 -16.62
N GLY A 149 7.76 8.62 -16.46
CA GLY A 149 7.43 9.28 -15.20
C GLY A 149 6.99 8.28 -14.14
N ILE A 150 6.22 7.25 -14.52
CA ILE A 150 5.82 6.14 -13.64
C ILE A 150 7.06 5.43 -13.10
N GLN A 151 7.98 4.97 -13.96
CA GLN A 151 9.17 4.24 -13.49
C GLN A 151 10.04 5.02 -12.48
N VAL A 152 10.26 6.32 -12.71
CA VAL A 152 11.05 7.15 -11.79
C VAL A 152 10.29 7.44 -10.50
N PHE A 153 9.00 7.75 -10.60
CA PHE A 153 8.13 7.96 -9.45
C PHE A 153 8.07 6.72 -8.56
N ASN A 154 7.99 5.54 -9.16
CA ASN A 154 7.92 4.25 -8.46
C ASN A 154 9.25 3.89 -7.80
N ILE A 155 10.40 4.22 -8.41
CA ILE A 155 11.71 4.05 -7.73
C ILE A 155 11.80 4.95 -6.49
N VAL A 156 11.28 6.18 -6.57
CA VAL A 156 11.25 7.10 -5.43
C VAL A 156 10.31 6.59 -4.35
N LEU A 157 9.10 6.15 -4.72
CA LEU A 157 8.13 5.57 -3.78
C LEU A 157 8.62 4.25 -3.20
N MET A 158 9.36 3.43 -3.96
CA MET A 158 10.03 2.24 -3.47
C MET A 158 10.99 2.56 -2.33
N ILE A 159 11.89 3.52 -2.58
CA ILE A 159 12.88 3.92 -1.58
C ILE A 159 12.16 4.46 -0.34
N LEU A 160 11.09 5.25 -0.52
CA LEU A 160 10.30 5.78 0.59
C LEU A 160 9.51 4.71 1.34
N GLY A 161 8.80 3.80 0.66
CA GLY A 161 8.04 2.72 1.30
C GLY A 161 8.93 1.73 2.07
N ILE A 162 10.17 1.54 1.60
CA ILE A 162 11.20 0.74 2.29
C ILE A 162 11.80 1.49 3.48
N SER A 163 12.22 2.74 3.28
CA SER A 163 13.05 3.45 4.25
C SER A 163 12.24 4.25 5.27
N ALA A 164 11.05 4.74 4.91
CA ALA A 164 10.24 5.59 5.77
C ALA A 164 9.81 4.87 7.06
N PRO A 165 9.38 3.59 7.06
CA PRO A 165 9.07 2.89 8.30
C PRO A 165 10.24 2.85 9.28
N GLY A 166 11.41 2.43 8.81
CA GLY A 166 12.63 2.36 9.64
C GLY A 166 13.14 3.72 10.08
N LEU A 167 13.00 4.75 9.23
CA LEU A 167 13.36 6.13 9.58
C LEU A 167 12.40 6.71 10.62
N ILE A 168 11.10 6.46 10.51
CA ILE A 168 10.11 6.94 11.50
C ILE A 168 10.39 6.31 12.86
N VAL A 169 10.62 5.00 12.90
CA VAL A 169 10.97 4.29 14.16
C VAL A 169 12.26 4.85 14.76
N LYS A 170 13.32 5.01 13.95
CA LYS A 170 14.59 5.59 14.43
C LYS A 170 14.48 7.05 14.86
N LEU A 171 13.66 7.86 14.19
CA LEU A 171 13.43 9.26 14.58
C LEU A 171 12.73 9.35 15.94
N VAL A 172 11.79 8.44 16.23
CA VAL A 172 11.18 8.32 17.55
C VAL A 172 12.23 7.89 18.58
N GLU A 173 13.08 6.90 18.27
CA GLU A 173 14.16 6.44 19.15
C GLU A 173 15.24 7.50 19.41
N LEU A 174 15.51 8.42 18.47
CA LEU A 174 16.53 9.46 18.57
C LEU A 174 16.02 10.77 19.17
N SER A 175 14.71 10.93 19.36
CA SER A 175 14.16 12.16 19.96
C SER A 175 14.56 12.29 21.44
N SER A 176 14.71 13.53 21.92
CA SER A 176 15.05 13.81 23.31
C SER A 176 13.97 13.27 24.25
N ASP A 177 14.36 12.82 25.45
CA ASP A 177 13.45 12.14 26.39
C ASP A 177 12.17 12.95 26.67
N GLY A 178 12.27 14.28 26.79
CA GLY A 178 11.09 15.15 26.96
C GLY A 178 10.14 15.18 25.74
N ASN A 179 10.65 15.07 24.51
CA ASN A 179 9.80 15.00 23.32
C ASN A 179 9.20 13.60 23.13
N LYS A 180 9.94 12.54 23.50
CA LYS A 180 9.41 11.16 23.52
C LYS A 180 8.23 11.05 24.46
N GLU A 181 8.36 11.59 25.67
CA GLU A 181 7.29 11.54 26.68
C GLU A 181 6.03 12.27 26.23
N ILE A 182 6.16 13.43 25.57
CA ILE A 182 5.01 14.18 25.05
C ILE A 182 4.33 13.41 23.91
N ILE A 183 5.10 12.86 22.96
CA ILE A 183 4.58 12.09 21.83
C ILE A 183 3.92 10.80 22.34
N GLN A 184 4.56 10.07 23.25
CA GLN A 184 4.01 8.88 23.88
C GLN A 184 2.75 9.21 24.67
N ALA A 185 2.73 10.27 25.48
CA ALA A 185 1.55 10.69 26.23
C ALA A 185 0.38 11.06 25.30
N ALA A 186 0.64 11.75 24.19
CA ALA A 186 -0.37 12.09 23.20
C ALA A 186 -0.95 10.82 22.52
N ILE A 187 -0.09 9.86 22.18
CA ILE A 187 -0.50 8.59 21.55
C ILE A 187 -1.22 7.69 22.54
N ILE A 188 -0.82 7.64 23.81
CA ILE A 188 -1.47 6.82 24.84
C ILE A 188 -2.86 7.37 25.16
N ASN A 189 -2.98 8.70 25.31
CA ASN A 189 -4.23 9.34 25.73
C ASN A 189 -5.25 9.41 24.58
N ASN A 190 -4.80 9.65 23.35
CA ASN A 190 -5.69 9.90 22.22
C ASN A 190 -5.53 8.89 21.06
N GLY A 191 -4.66 7.88 21.18
CA GLY A 191 -4.33 6.97 20.07
C GLY A 191 -5.53 6.24 19.49
N ALA A 192 -6.46 5.79 20.32
CA ALA A 192 -7.70 5.17 19.85
C ALA A 192 -8.54 6.13 19.01
N PHE A 193 -8.67 7.39 19.43
CA PHE A 193 -9.38 8.43 18.68
C PHE A 193 -8.65 8.74 17.36
N ILE A 194 -7.32 8.85 17.38
CA ILE A 194 -6.49 9.08 16.18
C ILE A 194 -6.67 7.94 15.17
N LEU A 195 -6.68 6.68 15.61
CA LEU A 195 -6.91 5.52 14.74
C LEU A 195 -8.29 5.55 14.10
N VAL A 196 -9.34 5.84 14.87
CA VAL A 196 -10.71 5.93 14.35
C VAL A 196 -10.83 7.04 13.31
N VAL A 197 -10.33 8.24 13.61
CA VAL A 197 -10.30 9.35 12.66
C VAL A 197 -9.49 8.98 11.42
N GLY A 198 -8.34 8.31 11.59
CA GLY A 198 -7.50 7.83 10.50
C GLY A 198 -8.21 6.87 9.56
N ILE A 199 -8.99 5.92 10.08
CA ILE A 199 -9.80 4.98 9.27
C ILE A 199 -10.88 5.73 8.48
N VAL A 200 -11.52 6.74 9.08
CA VAL A 200 -12.51 7.57 8.38
C VAL A 200 -11.86 8.35 7.24
N VAL A 201 -10.71 8.97 7.50
CA VAL A 201 -9.93 9.68 6.48
C VAL A 201 -9.50 8.73 5.36
N LEU A 202 -9.02 7.53 5.70
CA LEU A 202 -8.64 6.50 4.73
C LEU A 202 -9.81 6.16 3.79
N GLY A 203 -11.02 5.99 4.32
CA GLY A 203 -12.22 5.75 3.51
C GLY A 203 -12.56 6.90 2.56
N ILE A 204 -12.41 8.15 3.01
CA ILE A 204 -12.62 9.34 2.18
C ILE A 204 -11.58 9.41 1.06
N VAL A 205 -10.31 9.16 1.37
CA VAL A 205 -9.22 9.15 0.39
C VAL A 205 -9.41 8.03 -0.62
N ALA A 206 -9.80 6.83 -0.20
CA ALA A 206 -10.06 5.70 -1.09
C ALA A 206 -11.17 6.01 -2.12
N ILE A 207 -12.30 6.56 -1.67
CA ILE A 207 -13.41 6.95 -2.56
C ILE A 207 -12.99 8.08 -3.50
N SER A 208 -12.24 9.06 -2.99
CA SER A 208 -11.76 10.20 -3.77
C SER A 208 -10.77 9.75 -4.84
N SER A 209 -9.85 8.86 -4.48
CA SER A 209 -8.88 8.26 -5.38
C SER A 209 -9.57 7.57 -6.55
N TYR A 210 -10.52 6.67 -6.29
CA TYR A 210 -11.30 6.02 -7.35
C TYR A 210 -11.96 7.03 -8.31
N LYS A 211 -12.62 8.06 -7.76
CA LYS A 211 -13.28 9.10 -8.57
C LYS A 211 -12.29 9.92 -9.40
N ILE A 212 -11.13 10.25 -8.84
CA ILE A 212 -10.07 10.99 -9.52
C ILE A 212 -9.48 10.13 -10.65
N SER A 213 -9.19 8.85 -10.39
CA SER A 213 -8.71 7.90 -11.40
C SER A 213 -9.67 7.78 -12.59
N CYS A 214 -10.98 7.68 -12.33
CA CYS A 214 -12.00 7.71 -13.39
C CYS A 214 -11.91 8.98 -14.23
N LYS A 215 -11.87 10.16 -13.60
CA LYS A 215 -11.78 11.44 -14.31
C LYS A 215 -10.50 11.58 -15.14
N ILE A 216 -9.36 11.17 -14.59
CA ILE A 216 -8.07 11.21 -15.30
C ILE A 216 -8.13 10.30 -16.53
N CYS A 217 -8.69 9.11 -16.39
CA CYS A 217 -8.76 8.15 -17.47
C CYS A 217 -9.79 8.55 -18.55
N GLU A 218 -10.89 9.21 -18.19
CA GLU A 218 -11.88 9.74 -19.13
C GLU A 218 -11.35 10.96 -19.91
N GLY A 219 -10.48 11.77 -19.31
CA GLY A 219 -9.86 12.93 -19.98
C GLY A 219 -8.69 12.59 -20.91
N LYS A 220 -8.29 11.31 -20.97
CA LYS A 220 -7.37 10.81 -21.98
C LYS A 220 -8.24 10.32 -23.15
N ASP A 221 -8.36 11.13 -24.20
CA ASP A 221 -9.00 10.71 -25.44
C ASP A 221 -8.29 9.43 -25.94
N PHE A 222 -9.00 8.30 -25.94
CA PHE A 222 -8.57 7.04 -26.57
C PHE A 222 -9.11 6.95 -27.99
#